data_AF-A0AAW1K776-F1
#
_entry.id   AF-A0AAW1K776-F1
#
_cell.length_a   1.000
_cell.length_b   1.000
_cell.length_c   1.000
_cell.angle_alpha   90.00
_cell.angle_beta   90.00
_cell.angle_gamma   90.00
#
_symmetry.space_group_name_H-M   'P 1'
#
loop_
_entity.id
_entity.type
_entity.pdbx_description
1 polymer ?
#
loop_
_entity_poly.entity_id
_entity_poly.type
_entity_poly.pdbx_seq_one_letter_code
_entity_poly.pdbx_strand_id
1 'polypeptide(L)' 'MLNHLRFYLPLIYPKLDKILFLDDDIVVQKDLTLFWSIDRHGKVNGAVECCGESFHRLVST' A
#
# COMPACT_ATOMS: atom_id res chain seq x y z
N MET A 1 12.30 -10.10 5.00
CA MET A 1 13.49 -9.43 4.41
C MET A 1 13.17 -8.53 3.20
N LEU A 2 12.01 -8.66 2.52
CA LEU A 2 11.71 -7.91 1.27
C LEU A 2 11.02 -6.53 1.43
N ASN A 3 10.67 -6.10 2.64
CA ASN A 3 9.83 -4.91 2.87
C ASN A 3 10.43 -3.60 2.32
N HIS A 4 11.76 -3.50 2.23
CA HIS A 4 12.43 -2.31 1.70
C HIS A 4 12.32 -2.17 0.17
N LEU A 5 11.98 -3.23 -0.56
CA LEU A 5 11.79 -3.15 -2.01
C LEU A 5 10.56 -2.32 -2.41
N ARG A 6 9.62 -2.13 -1.48
CA ARG A 6 8.40 -1.34 -1.70
C ARG A 6 8.71 0.10 -2.15
N PHE A 7 9.83 0.68 -1.71
CA PHE A 7 10.26 2.02 -2.13
C PHE A 7 10.65 2.11 -3.61
N TYR A 8 11.06 1.01 -4.22
CA TYR A 8 11.48 0.96 -5.62
C TYR A 8 10.33 0.66 -6.58
N LEU A 9 9.12 0.40 -6.08
CA LEU A 9 7.96 0.12 -6.94
C LEU A 9 7.71 1.17 -8.03
N PRO A 10 7.86 2.49 -7.78
CA PRO A 10 7.73 3.49 -8.84
C PRO A 10 8.82 3.39 -9.92
N LEU A 11 10.02 2.93 -9.56
CA LEU A 11 11.13 2.75 -10.49
C LEU A 11 10.99 1.46 -11.31
N ILE A 12 10.43 0.41 -10.70
CA ILE A 12 10.20 -0.88 -11.34
C ILE A 12 8.99 -0.81 -12.29
N TYR A 13 7.95 -0.07 -11.90
CA TYR A 13 6.71 0.06 -12.66
C TYR A 13 6.38 1.51 -13.03
N PRO A 14 7.25 2.22 -13.78
CA PRO A 14 7.11 3.65 -14.04
C PRO A 14 5.91 4.02 -14.92
N LYS A 15 5.24 3.04 -15.53
CA LYS A 15 4.09 3.23 -16.43
C LYS A 15 2.74 3.05 -15.72
N LEU A 16 2.72 2.58 -14.47
CA LEU A 16 1.48 2.39 -13.72
C LEU A 16 1.14 3.66 -12.94
N ASP A 17 -0.09 4.14 -13.08
CA ASP A 17 -0.60 5.30 -12.32
C ASP A 17 -0.82 4.97 -10.83
N LYS A 18 -1.25 3.73 -10.56
CA LYS A 18 -1.53 3.23 -9.21
C LYS A 18 -1.10 1.77 -9.08
N ILE A 19 -0.66 1.41 -7.88
CA ILE A 19 -0.30 0.05 -7.50
C ILE A 19 -1.07 -0.28 -6.23
N LEU A 20 -1.79 -1.40 -6.23
CA LEU A 20 -2.35 -2.00 -5.03
C LEU A 20 -1.39 -3.09 -4.57
N PHE A 21 -0.84 -2.93 -3.37
CA PHE A 21 0.12 -3.86 -2.78
C PHE A 21 -0.56 -4.70 -1.70
N LEU A 22 -0.52 -6.01 -1.84
CA LEU A 22 -1.06 -6.99 -0.89
C LEU A 22 0.10 -7.86 -0.39
N ASP A 23 0.14 -8.13 0.91
CA ASP A 23 1.07 -9.10 1.48
C ASP A 23 0.64 -10.54 1.13
N ASP A 24 1.54 -11.49 1.34
CA ASP A 24 1.41 -12.89 0.91
C ASP A 24 0.40 -13.71 1.72
N ASP A 25 0.00 -13.22 2.90
CA ASP A 25 -0.97 -13.83 3.80
C ASP A 25 -2.38 -13.20 3.71
N ILE A 26 -2.62 -12.31 2.74
CA ILE A 26 -3.91 -11.63 2.56
C ILE A 26 -4.91 -12.51 1.81
N VAL A 27 -6.13 -12.63 2.36
CA VAL A 27 -7.27 -13.26 1.70
C VAL A 27 -8.26 -12.20 1.20
N VAL A 28 -8.52 -12.19 -0.11
CA VAL A 28 -9.45 -11.25 -0.75
C VAL A 28 -10.83 -11.89 -0.87
N GLN A 29 -11.83 -11.30 -0.20
CA GLN A 29 -13.21 -11.80 -0.20
C GLN A 29 -14.19 -10.93 -0.99
N LYS A 30 -13.77 -9.74 -1.42
CA LYS A 30 -14.61 -8.77 -2.15
C LYS A 30 -13.80 -8.12 -3.26
N ASP A 31 -14.50 -7.57 -4.24
CA ASP A 31 -13.87 -6.81 -5.32
C ASP A 31 -13.10 -5.60 -4.77
N LEU A 32 -11.83 -5.51 -5.16
CA LEU A 32 -10.90 -4.46 -4.76
C LEU A 32 -10.88 -3.27 -5.76
N THR A 33 -11.62 -3.34 -6.87
CA THR A 33 -11.64 -2.29 -7.89
C THR A 33 -12.02 -0.92 -7.32
N LEU A 34 -12.85 -0.91 -6.26
CA LEU A 34 -13.24 0.31 -5.56
C LEU A 34 -12.02 1.13 -5.07
N PHE A 35 -10.90 0.50 -4.71
CA PHE A 35 -9.69 1.19 -4.25
C PHE A 35 -9.10 2.15 -5.30
N TRP A 36 -9.36 1.92 -6.59
CA TRP A 36 -8.90 2.83 -7.65
C TRP A 36 -9.65 4.17 -7.68
N SER A 37 -10.87 4.21 -7.15
CA SER A 37 -11.72 5.41 -7.12
C SER A 37 -11.57 6.26 -5.84
N ILE A 38 -10.82 5.78 -4.85
CA ILE A 38 -10.63 6.50 -3.58
C ILE A 38 -9.79 7.75 -3.79
N ASP A 39 -10.25 8.88 -3.26
CA ASP A 39 -9.46 10.12 -3.20
C ASP A 39 -8.35 9.98 -2.16
N ARG A 40 -7.10 10.21 -2.60
CA ARG A 40 -5.91 10.16 -1.75
C ARG A 40 -5.57 11.52 -1.14
N HIS A 41 -6.35 12.57 -1.40
CA HIS A 41 -6.15 13.92 -0.87
C HIS A 41 -4.70 14.43 -1.05
N GLY A 42 -4.11 14.16 -2.22
CA GLY A 42 -2.72 14.53 -2.55
C GLY A 42 -1.63 13.69 -1.88
N LYS A 43 -1.98 12.59 -1.18
CA LYS A 43 -1.00 11.66 -0.59
C LYS A 43 -0.50 10.65 -1.61
N VAL A 44 0.76 10.25 -1.47
CA VAL A 44 1.43 9.27 -2.35
C VAL A 44 0.89 7.86 -2.10
N ASN A 45 0.69 7.50 -0.84
CA ASN A 45 0.23 6.18 -0.39
C ASN A 45 -1.04 6.28 0.46
N GLY A 46 -1.93 5.30 0.29
CA GLY A 46 -3.04 5.02 1.20
C GLY A 46 -2.78 3.70 1.92
N ALA A 47 -3.20 3.61 3.18
CA ALA A 47 -3.13 2.39 3.98
C ALA A 47 -4.44 2.24 4.75
N VAL A 48 -4.85 0.99 5.01
CA VAL A 48 -5.98 0.71 5.89
C VAL A 48 -5.55 0.91 7.34
N GLU A 49 -6.46 1.43 8.16
CA GLU A 49 -6.23 1.49 9.60
C GLU A 49 -6.30 0.07 10.18
N CYS A 50 -5.26 -0.33 10.91
CA CYS A 50 -5.27 -1.59 11.64
C CYS A 50 -6.12 -1.46 12.91
N CYS A 51 -7.05 -2.38 13.11
CA CYS A 51 -7.90 -2.40 14.29
C CYS A 51 -7.13 -3.03 15.47
N GLY A 52 -6.52 -2.20 16.32
CA GLY A 52 -5.79 -2.61 17.52
C GLY A 52 -4.27 -2.68 17.32
N GLU A 53 -3.58 -1.74 17.98
CA GLU A 53 -2.13 -1.58 18.08
C GLU A 53 -1.36 -1.25 16.78
N SER A 54 -0.38 -0.34 16.93
CA SER A 54 0.47 0.15 15.85
C SER A 54 1.58 -0.84 15.53
N PHE A 55 1.39 -1.68 14.52
CA PHE A 55 2.48 -2.51 13.99
C PHE A 55 3.45 -1.68 13.13
N HIS A 56 4.72 -1.72 13.54
CA HIS A 56 5.92 -1.23 12.84
C HIS A 56 5.84 0.19 12.25
N ARG A 57 5.65 1.19 13.12
CA ARG A 57 5.99 2.57 12.77
C ARG A 57 7.52 2.71 12.67
N LEU A 58 8.09 2.53 11.48
CA LEU A 58 9.43 3.03 11.19
C LEU A 58 9.35 4.56 11.13
N VAL A 59 9.57 5.20 12.28
CA VAL A 59 9.80 6.64 12.36
C VAL A 59 11.25 6.87 11.93
N SER A 60 11.46 7.44 10.75
CA SER A 60 12.73 8.11 10.45
C SER A 60 12.57 9.56 10.89
N THR A 61 13.32 9.95 11.93
CA THR A 61 13.68 11.34 12.22
C THR A 61 14.50 11.94 11.09
#